data_AF-A0A349HL31-F1
#
_entry.id   AF-A0A349HL31-F1
#
_cell.length_a   1.000
_cell.length_b   1.000
_cell.length_c   1.000
_cell.angle_alpha   90.00
_cell.angle_beta   90.00
_cell.angle_gamma   90.00
#
_symmetry.space_group_name_H-M   'P 1'
#
loop_
_entity.id
_entity.type
_entity.pdbx_description
1 polymer ?
#
loop_
_entity_poly.entity_id
_entity_poly.type
_entity_poly.pdbx_seq_one_letter_code
_entity_poly.pdbx_strand_id
1 'polypeptide(L)'
;MKKYIATLKRFNDFQGDSSREELLHFALVHFAILGAFLFLDFAVEHLFFNKVIDTVSGLYIVGTMLPCVALVVRRFKSIKNRS
;
A
#
# COMPACT_ATOMS: atom_id res chain seq x y z
N MET A 1 3.04 12.16 4.67
CA MET A 1 1.77 12.48 3.96
C MET A 1 1.97 13.07 2.56
N LYS A 2 2.64 14.22 2.36
CA LYS A 2 2.82 14.83 1.01
C LYS A 2 3.45 13.87 -0.02
N LYS A 3 4.49 13.12 0.38
CA LYS A 3 5.13 12.09 -0.46
C LYS A 3 4.16 10.95 -0.83
N TYR A 4 3.40 10.44 0.13
CA TYR A 4 2.41 9.38 -0.10
C TYR A 4 1.35 9.77 -1.12
N ILE A 5 0.77 10.97 -0.99
CA ILE A 5 -0.23 11.49 -1.93
C ILE A 5 0.38 11.75 -3.32
N ALA A 6 1.63 12.22 -3.38
CA ALA A 6 2.34 12.41 -4.64
C ALA A 6 2.63 11.07 -5.35
N THR A 7 3.02 10.04 -4.59
CA THR A 7 3.20 8.68 -5.11
C THR A 7 1.87 8.09 -5.59
N LEU A 8 0.78 8.32 -4.87
CA LEU A 8 -0.57 7.94 -5.28
C LEU A 8 -0.95 8.66 -6.58
N LYS A 9 -0.81 9.99 -6.69
CA LYS A 9 -1.11 10.71 -7.95
C LYS A 9 -0.31 10.20 -9.16
N ARG A 10 0.91 9.71 -8.92
CA ARG A 10 1.76 9.07 -9.94
C ARG A 10 1.40 7.60 -10.21
N PHE A 11 0.33 7.03 -9.64
CA PHE A 11 -0.11 5.67 -9.99
C PHE A 11 -0.61 5.62 -11.45
N ASN A 12 -1.24 6.70 -11.93
CA ASN A 12 -1.79 6.75 -13.28
C ASN A 12 -0.68 6.75 -14.34
N ASP A 13 0.48 7.31 -13.97
CA ASP A 13 1.69 7.24 -14.76
C ASP A 13 2.52 6.05 -14.30
N PHE A 14 2.41 4.90 -14.99
CA PHE A 14 3.38 3.80 -14.91
C PHE A 14 4.82 4.23 -15.35
N GLN A 15 5.05 5.53 -15.52
CA GLN A 15 6.29 6.12 -15.95
C GLN A 15 7.00 6.82 -14.78
N GLY A 16 8.31 6.58 -14.67
CA GLY A 16 9.19 7.24 -13.72
C GLY A 16 9.98 6.25 -12.87
N ASP A 17 11.18 6.65 -12.48
CA ASP A 17 12.01 5.91 -11.53
C ASP A 17 11.37 5.91 -10.15
N SER A 18 11.40 4.77 -9.44
CA SER A 18 11.11 4.72 -8.00
C SER A 18 12.39 4.35 -7.24
N SER A 19 12.69 5.12 -6.21
CA SER A 19 13.83 4.84 -5.33
C SER A 19 13.50 3.68 -4.40
N ARG A 20 14.53 2.98 -3.88
CA ARG A 20 14.35 1.95 -2.84
C ARG A 20 13.64 2.53 -1.61
N GLU A 21 13.95 3.78 -1.27
CA GLU A 21 13.33 4.47 -0.14
C GLU A 21 11.84 4.71 -0.35
N GLU A 22 11.40 5.10 -1.55
CA GLU A 22 9.97 5.28 -1.86
C GLU A 22 9.19 3.98 -1.71
N LEU A 23 9.75 2.87 -2.19
CA LEU A 23 9.13 1.55 -2.08
C LEU A 23 9.05 1.09 -0.61
N LEU A 24 10.13 1.26 0.16
CA LEU A 24 10.13 0.94 1.59
C LEU A 24 9.14 1.82 2.37
N HIS A 25 9.11 3.12 2.11
CA HIS A 25 8.20 4.04 2.80
C HIS A 25 6.73 3.72 2.48
N PHE A 26 6.43 3.37 1.23
CA PHE A 26 5.10 2.96 0.82
C PHE A 26 4.69 1.63 1.46
N ALA A 27 5.58 0.63 1.44
CA ALA A 27 5.35 -0.67 2.07
C ALA A 27 5.14 -0.54 3.58
N LEU A 28 5.98 0.23 4.27
CA LEU A 28 5.87 0.46 5.72
C LEU A 28 4.53 1.09 6.10
N VAL A 29 4.03 2.05 5.32
CA VAL A 29 2.71 2.65 5.58
C VAL A 29 1.58 1.62 5.42
N HIS A 30 1.63 0.78 4.38
CA HIS A 30 0.62 -0.27 4.18
C HIS A 30 0.70 -1.35 5.26
N PHE A 31 1.90 -1.77 5.65
CA PHE A 31 2.10 -2.71 6.75
C PHE A 31 1.62 -2.14 8.09
N ALA A 32 1.84 -0.84 8.35
CA ALA A 32 1.33 -0.21 9.56
C ALA A 32 -0.21 -0.18 9.60
N ILE A 33 -0.86 0.10 8.46
CA ILE A 33 -2.33 0.10 8.37
C ILE A 33 -2.90 -1.30 8.51
N LEU A 34 -2.32 -2.29 7.83
CA LEU A 34 -2.74 -3.70 7.96
C LEU A 34 -2.49 -4.24 9.36
N GLY A 35 -1.36 -3.89 9.98
CA GLY A 35 -1.06 -4.22 11.37
C GLY A 35 -2.06 -3.62 12.34
N ALA A 36 -2.52 -2.39 12.10
CA ALA A 36 -3.58 -1.76 12.88
C ALA A 36 -4.92 -2.51 12.73
N PHE A 37 -5.29 -2.94 11.52
CA PHE A 37 -6.50 -3.75 11.32
C PHE A 37 -6.42 -5.10 12.04
N LEU A 38 -5.29 -5.80 11.93
CA LEU A 38 -5.08 -7.07 12.65
C LEU A 38 -5.14 -6.90 14.17
N PHE A 39 -4.55 -5.82 14.68
CA PHE A 39 -4.61 -5.52 16.11
C PHE A 39 -6.04 -5.23 16.57
N LEU A 40 -6.81 -4.46 15.79
CA LEU A 40 -8.20 -4.15 16.10
C LEU A 40 -9.09 -5.40 16.04
N ASP A 41 -8.87 -6.28 15.07
CA ASP A 41 -9.62 -7.54 14.94
C ASP A 41 -9.31 -8.50 16.11
N PHE A 42 -8.05 -8.55 16.55
CA PHE A 42 -7.66 -9.34 17.71
C PHE A 42 -8.16 -8.74 19.05
N ALA A 43 -8.13 -7.41 19.18
CA ALA A 43 -8.46 -6.74 20.45
C ALA A 43 -9.96 -6.65 20.73
N VAL A 44 -10.82 -6.86 19.74
CA VAL A 44 -12.26 -6.70 19.86
C VAL A 44 -12.98 -8.03 19.66
N GLU A 45 -13.57 -8.57 20.72
CA GLU A 45 -14.40 -9.78 20.65
C GLU A 45 -15.86 -9.45 20.33
N HIS A 46 -16.11 -8.70 19.24
CA HIS A 46 -17.47 -8.36 18.82
C HIS A 46 -17.72 -8.73 17.35
N LEU A 47 -18.57 -9.73 17.13
CA LEU A 47 -18.87 -10.31 15.80
C LEU A 47 -19.22 -9.28 14.71
N PHE A 48 -19.99 -8.25 15.05
CA PHE A 48 -20.30 -7.18 14.08
C PHE A 48 -19.09 -6.31 13.78
N PHE A 49 -18.24 -6.03 14.77
CA PHE A 49 -17.05 -5.20 14.59
C PHE A 49 -16.03 -5.91 13.70
N ASN A 50 -15.81 -7.20 13.92
CA ASN A 50 -14.87 -8.01 13.13
C ASN A 50 -15.34 -8.08 11.67
N LYS A 51 -16.64 -8.26 11.42
CA LYS A 51 -17.21 -8.16 10.06
C LYS A 51 -16.94 -6.82 9.38
N VAL A 52 -17.02 -5.72 10.12
CA VAL A 52 -16.73 -4.38 9.60
C VAL A 52 -15.24 -4.23 9.30
N ILE A 53 -14.37 -4.65 10.22
CA ILE A 53 -12.91 -4.62 10.05
C ILE A 53 -12.47 -5.48 8.86
N ASP A 54 -13.00 -6.69 8.72
CA ASP A 54 -12.75 -7.58 7.58
C ASP A 54 -13.16 -6.94 6.25
N THR A 55 -14.34 -6.32 6.21
CA THR A 55 -14.83 -5.68 4.99
C THR A 55 -13.97 -4.46 4.62
N VAL A 56 -13.67 -3.59 5.59
CA VAL A 56 -12.88 -2.38 5.37
C VAL A 56 -11.43 -2.72 5.01
N SER A 57 -10.83 -3.69 5.68
CA SER A 57 -9.48 -4.16 5.37
C SER A 57 -9.42 -4.82 4.00
N GLY A 58 -10.43 -5.61 3.62
CA GLY A 58 -10.56 -6.17 2.27
C GLY A 58 -10.64 -5.10 1.18
N LEU A 59 -11.48 -4.08 1.36
CA LEU A 59 -11.57 -2.95 0.44
C LEU A 59 -10.26 -2.16 0.35
N TYR A 60 -9.58 -1.99 1.49
CA TYR A 60 -8.28 -1.34 1.55
C TYR A 60 -7.24 -2.13 0.75
N ILE A 61 -7.17 -3.46 0.90
CA ILE A 61 -6.26 -4.32 0.14
C ILE A 61 -6.52 -4.19 -1.36
N VAL A 62 -7.79 -4.30 -1.79
CA VAL A 62 -8.15 -4.18 -3.21
C VAL A 62 -7.80 -2.80 -3.77
N GLY A 63 -8.14 -1.74 -3.04
CA GLY A 63 -7.83 -0.36 -3.44
C GLY A 63 -6.34 -0.06 -3.51
N THR A 64 -5.53 -0.77 -2.71
CA THR A 64 -4.07 -0.59 -2.65
C THR A 64 -3.30 -1.52 -3.57
N MET A 65 -3.92 -2.56 -4.15
CA MET A 65 -3.25 -3.43 -5.13
C MET A 65 -2.74 -2.67 -6.35
N LEU A 66 -3.55 -1.78 -6.93
CA LEU A 66 -3.17 -0.98 -8.09
C LEU A 66 -1.92 -0.12 -7.85
N PRO A 67 -1.85 0.74 -6.80
CA PRO A 67 -0.65 1.51 -6.52
C PRO A 67 0.55 0.64 -6.11
N CYS A 68 0.34 -0.52 -5.44
CA CYS A 68 1.39 -1.50 -5.19
C CYS A 68 2.01 -2.01 -6.50
N VAL A 69 1.18 -2.48 -7.44
CA VAL A 69 1.63 -2.99 -8.74
C VAL A 69 2.34 -1.90 -9.54
N ALA A 70 1.79 -0.68 -9.58
CA ALA A 70 2.42 0.45 -10.26
C ALA A 70 3.82 0.76 -9.71
N LEU A 71 4.00 0.73 -8.39
CA LEU A 71 5.31 0.93 -7.75
C LEU A 71 6.31 -0.18 -8.07
N VAL A 72 5.86 -1.44 -8.05
CA VAL A 72 6.69 -2.60 -8.40
C VAL A 72 7.14 -2.51 -9.86
N VAL A 73 6.21 -2.21 -10.80
CA VAL A 73 6.52 -2.04 -12.22
C VAL A 73 7.55 -0.92 -12.44
N ARG A 74 7.36 0.24 -11.79
CA ARG A 74 8.32 1.35 -11.84
C ARG A 74 9.68 0.98 -11.27
N ARG A 75 9.72 0.16 -10.21
CA ARG A 75 10.97 -0.32 -9.63
C ARG A 75 11.72 -1.27 -10.57
N PHE A 76 11.02 -2.23 -11.17
CA PHE A 76 11.61 -3.13 -12.16
C PHE A 76 12.17 -2.37 -13.36
N LYS A 77 11.42 -1.40 -13.87
CA LYS A 77 11.88 -0.51 -14.96
C LYS A 77 13.14 0.28 -14.54
N SER A 78 13.17 0.81 -13.33
CA SER A 78 14.33 1.54 -12.79
C SER A 78 15.57 0.67 -12.67
N ILE A 79 15.42 -0.59 -12.24
CA ILE A 79 16.54 -1.54 -12.16
C ILE A 79 17.06 -1.87 -13.57
N LYS A 80 16.16 -2.15 -14.53
CA LYS A 80 16.53 -2.45 -15.91
C LYS A 80 17.29 -1.30 -16.57
N ASN A 81 16.90 -0.05 -16.33
CA ASN A 81 17.53 1.12 -16.94
C ASN A 81 18.90 1.48 -16.32
N ARG A 82 19.29 0.87 -15.20
CA ARG A 82 20.59 1.09 -14.52
C ARG A 82 21.59 -0.05 -14.72
N SER A 83 21.19 -1.11 -15.43
CA SER A 83 22.06 -2.23 -15.84
C SER A 83 22.48 -2.05 -17.29
#